data_AF-K1Y6H6-F1
#
_entry.id   AF-K1Y6H6-F1
#
_cell.length_a   1.000
_cell.length_b   1.000
_cell.length_c   1.000
_cell.angle_alpha   90.00
_cell.angle_beta   90.00
_cell.angle_gamma   90.00
#
_symmetry.space_group_name_H-M   'P 1'
#
loop_
_entity.id
_entity.type
_entity.pdbx_description
1 polymer ?
#
loop_
_entity_poly.entity_id
_entity_poly.type
_entity_poly.pdbx_seq_one_letter_code
_entity_poly.pdbx_strand_id
1 'polypeptide(L)'
;MKQFWEVIYDDDKRTMEVIGTSTDDTRLINNVCEMQQAGMKVRCQTADLSVSKDKIKVSGYVVEDNLYSRLLNDFEIKTKKILKRW
;
A
#
# COMPACT_ATOMS: atom_id res chain seq x y z
N MET A 1 -20.07 -3.75 9.14
CA MET A 1 -19.18 -3.06 8.17
C MET A 1 -18.54 -4.12 7.29
N LYS A 2 -18.49 -3.89 5.98
CA LYS A 2 -17.88 -4.83 5.03
C LYS A 2 -16.36 -4.74 5.17
N GLN A 3 -15.68 -5.87 5.37
CA GLN A 3 -14.23 -5.94 5.34
C GLN A 3 -13.74 -6.11 3.90
N PHE A 4 -12.54 -5.63 3.61
CA PHE A 4 -11.87 -5.71 2.31
C PHE A 4 -10.37 -5.87 2.50
N TRP A 5 -9.69 -6.31 1.45
CA TRP A 5 -8.23 -6.32 1.39
C TRP A 5 -7.71 -4.93 1.05
N GLU A 6 -6.67 -4.51 1.76
CA GLU A 6 -5.87 -3.33 1.46
C GLU A 6 -4.66 -3.73 0.62
N VAL A 7 -4.49 -3.05 -0.51
CA VAL A 7 -3.40 -3.33 -1.45
C VAL A 7 -2.64 -2.04 -1.73
N ILE A 8 -1.32 -2.09 -1.65
CA ILE A 8 -0.43 -0.99 -2.01
C ILE A 8 0.47 -1.38 -3.17
N TYR A 9 0.82 -0.39 -3.98
CA TYR A 9 1.68 -0.54 -5.14
C TYR A 9 2.77 0.52 -5.12
N ASP A 10 3.97 0.11 -5.52
CA ASP A 10 5.08 0.97 -5.92
C ASP A 10 5.18 0.91 -7.44
N ASP A 11 4.75 1.98 -8.11
CA ASP A 11 4.66 2.05 -9.56
C ASP A 11 6.04 2.26 -10.21
N ASP A 12 7.03 2.77 -9.47
CA ASP A 12 8.41 2.93 -9.95
C ASP A 12 9.11 1.58 -10.05
N LYS A 13 8.97 0.73 -9.02
CA LYS A 13 9.57 -0.62 -8.99
C LYS A 13 8.64 -1.70 -9.54
N ARG A 14 7.38 -1.35 -9.85
CA ARG A 14 6.33 -2.29 -10.26
C ARG A 14 6.16 -3.42 -9.25
N THR A 15 6.15 -3.08 -7.97
CA THR A 15 5.89 -4.05 -6.90
C THR A 15 4.57 -3.78 -6.19
N MET A 16 3.97 -4.82 -5.64
CA MET A 16 2.71 -4.73 -4.92
C MET A 16 2.70 -5.60 -3.67
N GLU A 17 1.86 -5.21 -2.71
CA GLU A 17 1.64 -5.98 -1.49
C GLU A 17 0.18 -5.89 -1.09
N VAL A 18 -0.39 -7.04 -0.72
CA VAL A 18 -1.66 -7.09 0.00
C VAL A 18 -1.34 -7.03 1.48
N ILE A 19 -1.54 -5.84 2.07
CA ILE A 19 -1.09 -5.50 3.43
C ILE A 19 -1.90 -6.30 4.46
N GLY A 20 -3.21 -6.36 4.28
CA GLY A 20 -4.12 -7.01 5.23
C GLY A 20 -5.57 -6.71 4.96
N THR A 21 -6.43 -7.11 5.89
CA THR A 21 -7.87 -6.85 5.85
C THR A 21 -8.20 -5.63 6.71
N SER A 22 -9.03 -4.73 6.21
CA SER A 22 -9.54 -3.59 6.98
C SER A 22 -11.04 -3.39 6.74
N THR A 23 -11.68 -2.63 7.63
CA THR A 23 -13.03 -2.07 7.44
C THR A 23 -12.99 -0.58 7.08
N ASP A 24 -11.81 0.05 7.17
CA ASP A 24 -11.56 1.47 6.94
C ASP A 24 -10.19 1.65 6.29
N ASP A 25 -10.17 2.19 5.08
CA ASP A 25 -8.96 2.45 4.28
C ASP A 25 -8.44 3.89 4.42
N THR A 26 -9.10 4.73 5.23
CA THR A 26 -8.75 6.15 5.42
C THR A 26 -7.27 6.33 5.77
N ARG A 27 -6.73 5.46 6.65
CA ARG A 27 -5.31 5.54 7.05
C ARG A 27 -4.37 5.23 5.89
N LEU A 28 -4.66 4.18 5.12
CA LEU A 28 -3.85 3.82 3.96
C LEU A 28 -3.89 4.93 2.91
N ILE A 29 -5.08 5.46 2.62
CA ILE A 29 -5.27 6.56 1.67
C ILE A 29 -4.45 7.79 2.11
N ASN A 30 -4.56 8.21 3.38
CA ASN A 30 -3.83 9.35 3.89
C ASN A 30 -2.31 9.18 3.77
N ASN A 31 -1.79 8.00 4.13
CA ASN A 31 -0.36 7.72 4.00
C ASN A 31 0.10 7.72 2.54
N VAL A 32 -0.68 7.13 1.63
CA VAL A 32 -0.38 7.16 0.19
C VAL A 32 -0.43 8.59 -0.35
N CYS A 33 -1.38 9.42 0.08
CA CYS A 33 -1.43 10.83 -0.30
C CYS A 33 -0.18 11.59 0.16
N GLU A 34 0.27 11.41 1.40
CA GLU A 34 1.51 12.03 1.90
C GLU A 34 2.73 11.55 1.10
N MET A 35 2.82 10.24 0.81
CA MET A 35 3.90 9.69 -0.03
C MET A 35 3.90 10.28 -1.45
N GLN A 36 2.73 10.42 -2.07
CA GLN A 36 2.59 11.06 -3.38
C GLN A 36 2.99 12.53 -3.35
N GLN A 37 2.61 13.28 -2.31
CA GLN A 37 3.01 14.68 -2.13
C GLN A 37 4.53 14.80 -1.92
N ALA A 38 5.16 13.82 -1.28
CA ALA A 38 6.61 13.72 -1.20
C ALA A 38 7.26 13.30 -2.54
N GLY A 39 6.49 13.09 -3.61
CA GLY A 39 6.96 12.73 -4.93
C GLY A 39 7.35 11.25 -5.07
N MET A 40 6.73 10.36 -4.31
CA MET A 40 6.85 8.91 -4.51
C MET A 40 5.73 8.43 -5.44
N LYS A 41 6.03 7.52 -6.38
CA LYS A 41 5.01 6.94 -7.27
C LYS A 41 4.39 5.71 -6.64
N VAL A 42 3.47 5.96 -5.73
CA VAL A 42 2.73 4.92 -5.01
C VAL A 42 1.24 5.08 -5.23
N ARG A 43 0.50 3.99 -5.11
CA ARG A 43 -0.97 3.98 -5.15
C ARG A 43 -1.51 2.89 -4.23
N CYS A 44 -2.76 3.04 -3.79
CA CYS A 44 -3.49 2.01 -3.06
C CYS A 44 -4.80 1.65 -3.76
N GLN A 45 -5.27 0.42 -3.52
CA GLN A 45 -6.58 -0.05 -3.92
C GLN A 45 -7.15 -0.98 -2.85
N THR A 46 -8.47 -1.16 -2.89
CA THR A 46 -9.15 -2.18 -2.10
C THR A 46 -9.58 -3.35 -2.99
N ALA A 47 -9.60 -4.55 -2.44
CA ALA A 47 -10.11 -5.74 -3.11
C ALA A 47 -11.13 -6.47 -2.23
N ASP A 48 -12.09 -7.14 -2.86
CA ASP A 48 -13.14 -7.86 -2.13
C ASP A 48 -12.56 -9.08 -1.40
N LEU A 49 -13.00 -9.32 -0.16
CA LEU A 49 -12.56 -10.47 0.66
C LEU A 49 -12.93 -11.83 0.06
N SER A 50 -13.91 -11.90 -0.82
CA SER A 50 -14.24 -13.13 -1.56
C SER A 50 -13.09 -13.62 -2.43
N VAL A 51 -12.14 -12.76 -2.77
CA VAL A 51 -10.90 -13.12 -3.46
C VAL A 51 -9.84 -13.50 -2.42
N SER A 52 -9.27 -14.71 -2.58
CA SER A 52 -8.13 -15.14 -1.76
C SER A 52 -6.92 -14.24 -1.99
N LYS A 53 -6.17 -13.91 -0.93
CA LYS A 53 -4.97 -13.06 -0.96
C LYS A 53 -4.03 -13.37 -2.13
N ASP A 54 -3.74 -14.65 -2.37
CA ASP A 54 -2.79 -15.10 -3.41
C ASP A 54 -3.26 -14.87 -4.85
N LYS A 55 -4.55 -14.61 -5.04
CA LYS A 55 -5.16 -14.30 -6.34
C LYS A 55 -5.25 -12.80 -6.60
N ILE A 56 -4.98 -11.96 -5.60
CA ILE A 56 -4.98 -10.51 -5.73
C ILE A 56 -3.63 -10.11 -6.33
N LYS A 57 -3.58 -10.10 -7.67
CA LYS A 57 -2.40 -9.75 -8.45
C LYS A 57 -2.80 -8.86 -9.61
N VAL A 58 -1.94 -7.89 -9.91
CA VAL A 58 -2.08 -7.05 -11.09
C VAL A 58 -1.00 -7.44 -12.09
N SER A 59 -1.39 -7.62 -13.35
CA SER A 59 -0.45 -7.95 -14.42
C SER A 59 0.67 -6.91 -14.50
N GLY A 60 1.92 -7.38 -14.59
CA GLY A 60 3.10 -6.52 -14.62
C GLY A 60 3.56 -6.01 -13.25
N TYR A 61 2.96 -6.47 -12.14
CA TYR A 61 3.46 -6.21 -10.79
C TYR A 61 3.99 -7.49 -10.13
N VAL A 62 5.12 -7.36 -9.44
CA VAL A 62 5.70 -8.43 -8.63
C VAL A 62 5.25 -8.27 -7.18
N VAL A 63 4.88 -9.37 -6.53
CA VAL A 63 4.53 -9.33 -5.10
C VAL A 63 5.81 -9.17 -4.29
N GLU A 64 5.84 -8.16 -3.42
CA GLU A 64 6.96 -7.86 -2.52
C GLU A 64 6.45 -7.88 -1.08
N ASP A 65 6.95 -8.81 -0.26
CA ASP A 65 6.62 -8.84 1.16
C ASP A 65 7.26 -7.64 1.88
N ASN A 66 6.51 -7.02 2.79
CA ASN A 66 6.90 -5.83 3.55
C ASN A 66 7.07 -4.55 2.70
N LEU A 67 6.54 -4.50 1.48
CA LEU A 67 6.54 -3.31 0.62
C LEU A 67 6.07 -2.05 1.37
N TYR A 68 4.96 -2.12 2.08
CA TYR A 68 4.41 -0.95 2.77
C TYR A 68 5.39 -0.39 3.79
N SER A 69 6.06 -1.28 4.52
CA SER A 69 7.13 -0.97 5.47
C SER A 69 8.30 -0.26 4.81
N ARG A 70 8.74 -0.78 3.65
CA ARG A 70 9.80 -0.16 2.86
C ARG A 70 9.40 1.23 2.40
N LEU A 71 8.17 1.40 1.90
CA LEU A 71 7.67 2.70 1.44
C LEU A 71 7.57 3.71 2.58
N LEU A 72 7.19 3.29 3.79
CA LEU A 72 7.21 4.17 4.98
C LEU A 72 8.64 4.60 5.33
N ASN A 73 9.61 3.69 5.26
CA ASN A 73 11.02 4.02 5.48
C ASN A 73 11.56 4.96 4.38
N ASP A 74 11.24 4.69 3.12
CA ASP A 74 11.63 5.53 1.97
C ASP A 74 11.06 6.96 2.16
N PHE A 75 9.81 7.07 2.61
CA PHE A 75 9.17 8.34 2.94
C PHE A 75 9.88 9.06 4.10
N GLU A 76 10.17 8.35 5.20
CA GLU A 76 10.86 8.92 6.36
C GLU A 76 12.25 9.44 6.00
N ILE A 77 13.01 8.67 5.23
CA ILE A 77 14.34 9.07 4.76
C ILE A 77 14.25 10.36 3.94
N LYS A 78 13.24 10.46 3.06
CA LYS A 78 13.04 11.58 2.12
C LYS A 78 12.52 12.84 2.81
N THR A 79 11.62 12.72 3.78
CA THR A 79 10.89 13.86 4.36
C THR A 79 11.26 14.18 5.81
N LYS A 80 11.97 13.26 6.49
CA LYS A 80 12.22 13.27 7.94
C LYS A 80 10.94 13.25 8.80
N LYS A 81 9.82 12.80 8.22
CA LYS A 81 8.53 12.62 8.91
C LYS A 81 8.18 11.14 9.00
N ILE A 82 7.53 10.76 10.09
CA ILE A 82 7.09 9.39 10.34
C ILE A 82 5.59 9.29 10.08
N LEU A 83 5.20 8.40 9.16
CA LEU A 83 3.80 8.02 8.95
C LEU A 83 3.45 6.83 9.83
N LYS A 84 2.19 6.77 10.29
CA LYS A 84 1.74 5.69 11.19
C LYS A 84 1.43 4.42 10.43
N ARG A 85 1.91 3.28 10.93
CA ARG A 85 1.79 1.97 10.30
C ARG A 85 0.51 1.23 10.74
N TRP A 86 0.14 1.35 12.03
CA TRP A 86 -1.10 0.86 12.62
C TRP A 86 -1.44 1.61 13.92
#